data_AF-A0A8J8TCL7-F1
#
_entry.id   AF-A0A8J8TCL7-F1
#
_cell.length_a   1.000
_cell.length_b   1.000
_cell.length_c   1.000
_cell.angle_alpha   90.00
_cell.angle_beta   90.00
_cell.angle_gamma   90.00
#
_symmetry.space_group_name_H-M   'P 1'
#
loop_
_entity.id
_entity.type
_entity.pdbx_description
1 polymer ?
#
loop_
_entity_poly.entity_id
_entity_poly.type
_entity_poly.pdbx_seq_one_letter_code
_entity_poly.pdbx_strand_id
1 'polypeptide(L)'
;MSKDASVGEFQYDGHLVFNGLYTTNIIDAGFDLEQIVDENLTDFSVGSPDAPSDGYRILNFHQHVKESPEVEAGLEDKVDHMHGIRYEYEEWDHREVHEDGELKTNDVRDTDSFDIYWSSPDYLFVKGNKTEARKAKQLLEYELSEYIKVSEIEFDPDFLLWMFSRKKSNQSFGENLSASMLTDCEIEGEQRDRYGKRNTVDNSTDVTKSTTALMGILRNKALTGLEGVFEIDGRFVAANLSSEGRVHIKADQDISGSSKIERMALSLYFLDVLIDLYDQWVDLPPEDRFPPKEFFRDIYDECEKQGAEVTFPVKDVIKEYRNKGNREEYQERQSGLGEY
;
A
#
# COMPACT_ATOMS: atom_id res chain seq x y z
N MET A 1 33.58 12.57 -18.53
CA MET A 1 32.60 12.59 -19.63
C MET A 1 31.69 11.40 -19.42
N SER A 2 30.46 11.71 -19.04
CA SER A 2 29.37 10.80 -18.66
C SER A 2 28.89 9.94 -19.84
N LYS A 3 28.67 8.66 -19.56
CA LYS A 3 27.67 7.75 -20.13
C LYS A 3 27.72 6.45 -19.32
N ASP A 4 26.57 5.96 -18.88
CA ASP A 4 26.30 4.71 -18.14
C ASP A 4 25.99 4.77 -16.62
N ALA A 5 25.57 5.92 -16.08
CA ALA A 5 24.97 5.97 -14.73
C ALA A 5 23.45 5.70 -14.70
N SER A 6 22.76 5.65 -15.85
CA SER A 6 21.29 5.82 -15.89
C SER A 6 20.44 4.55 -15.96
N VAL A 7 21.02 3.33 -15.89
CA VAL A 7 20.26 2.09 -16.18
C VAL A 7 20.07 1.17 -14.95
N GLY A 8 20.80 1.40 -13.85
CA GLY A 8 20.82 0.49 -12.68
C GLY A 8 20.13 1.01 -11.41
N GLU A 9 19.81 2.29 -11.31
CA GLU A 9 19.42 2.89 -10.03
C GLU A 9 17.99 2.58 -9.60
N PHE A 10 17.05 2.51 -10.56
CA PHE A 10 15.66 2.13 -10.31
C PHE A 10 15.38 0.78 -10.95
N GLN A 11 15.19 -0.25 -10.13
CA GLN A 11 14.82 -1.59 -10.59
C GLN A 11 13.30 -1.74 -10.66
N TYR A 12 12.84 -2.35 -11.75
CA TYR A 12 11.44 -2.61 -12.03
C TYR A 12 11.32 -4.00 -12.67
N ASP A 13 10.88 -4.99 -11.88
CA ASP A 13 10.76 -6.38 -12.30
C ASP A 13 9.33 -6.74 -12.78
N GLY A 14 8.61 -5.76 -13.31
CA GLY A 14 7.24 -5.93 -13.79
C GLY A 14 6.16 -5.66 -12.73
N HIS A 15 6.53 -5.35 -11.51
CA HIS A 15 5.61 -5.04 -10.42
C HIS A 15 6.29 -4.16 -9.37
N LEU A 16 5.49 -3.31 -8.71
CA LEU A 16 5.92 -2.55 -7.54
C LEU A 16 5.06 -2.96 -6.35
N VAL A 17 5.70 -3.55 -5.34
CA VAL A 17 5.01 -3.99 -4.14
C VAL A 17 5.53 -3.17 -2.97
N PHE A 18 4.61 -2.45 -2.35
CA PHE A 18 4.84 -1.67 -1.15
C PHE A 18 4.22 -2.45 0.01
N ASN A 19 5.07 -2.95 0.90
CA ASN A 19 4.64 -3.69 2.09
C ASN A 19 4.80 -2.87 3.38
N GLY A 20 5.29 -1.64 3.28
CA GLY A 20 5.34 -0.70 4.40
C GLY A 20 4.78 0.63 3.96
N LEU A 21 3.65 1.01 4.55
CA LEU A 21 3.06 2.34 4.42
C LEU A 21 3.04 2.95 5.81
N TYR A 22 3.54 4.16 5.96
CA TYR A 22 3.65 4.80 7.26
C TYR A 22 3.27 6.27 7.18
N THR A 23 2.62 6.76 8.22
CA THR A 23 2.55 8.18 8.53
C THR A 23 3.81 8.60 9.27
N THR A 24 4.26 9.82 9.01
CA THR A 24 5.38 10.46 9.71
C THR A 24 4.90 11.71 10.42
N ASN A 25 5.39 11.90 11.64
CA ASN A 25 5.20 13.13 12.39
C ASN A 25 6.57 13.66 12.84
N ILE A 26 6.96 14.81 12.30
CA ILE A 26 8.22 15.47 12.63
C ILE A 26 8.14 16.03 14.06
N ILE A 27 9.00 15.53 14.93
CA ILE A 27 9.10 15.93 16.34
C ILE A 27 10.08 17.09 16.50
N ASP A 28 11.16 17.11 15.72
CA ASP A 28 12.16 18.17 15.74
C ASP A 28 11.86 19.26 14.70
N ALA A 29 11.68 20.50 15.16
CA ALA A 29 11.48 21.65 14.29
C ALA A 29 12.69 21.98 13.39
N GLY A 30 13.87 21.45 13.72
CA GLY A 30 15.08 21.55 12.91
C GLY A 30 15.28 20.40 11.91
N PHE A 31 14.30 19.51 11.77
CA PHE A 31 14.43 18.33 10.91
C PHE A 31 14.68 18.70 9.44
N ASP A 32 15.80 18.23 8.92
CA ASP A 32 16.15 18.26 7.50
C ASP A 32 16.56 16.84 7.11
N LEU A 33 15.80 16.23 6.19
CA LEU A 33 16.01 14.84 5.79
C LEU A 33 17.36 14.63 5.13
N GLU A 34 17.76 15.53 4.22
CA GLU A 34 19.02 15.40 3.50
C GLU A 34 20.18 15.51 4.48
N GLN A 35 20.12 16.49 5.39
CA GLN A 35 21.12 16.64 6.44
C GLN A 35 21.20 15.41 7.35
N ILE A 36 20.06 14.85 7.77
CA ILE A 36 20.04 13.72 8.70
C ILE A 36 20.52 12.43 8.02
N VAL A 37 20.18 12.22 6.76
CA VAL A 37 20.72 11.08 6.00
C VAL A 37 22.24 11.24 5.84
N ASP A 38 22.73 12.44 5.51
CA ASP A 38 24.16 12.67 5.32
C ASP A 38 24.98 12.65 6.63
N GLU A 39 24.40 13.12 7.75
CA GLU A 39 25.13 13.27 9.02
C GLU A 39 24.97 12.08 9.97
N ASN A 40 23.81 11.41 9.96
CA ASN A 40 23.47 10.39 10.96
C ASN A 40 23.36 8.98 10.36
N LEU A 41 23.01 8.83 9.09
CA LEU A 41 22.93 7.50 8.47
C LEU A 41 24.30 7.11 7.90
N THR A 42 24.73 5.87 8.16
CA THR A 42 26.03 5.38 7.68
C THR A 42 25.93 5.00 6.21
N ASP A 43 26.81 5.56 5.38
CA ASP A 43 26.97 5.15 3.98
C ASP A 43 27.30 3.65 3.87
N PHE A 44 26.68 2.96 2.91
CA PHE A 44 27.02 1.56 2.67
C PHE A 44 28.49 1.40 2.27
N SER A 45 29.17 0.47 2.93
CA SER A 45 30.53 0.07 2.60
C SER A 45 30.64 -1.47 2.56
N VAL A 46 31.64 -2.00 1.88
CA VAL A 46 31.82 -3.45 1.79
C VAL A 46 32.38 -4.01 3.10
N GLY A 47 31.67 -4.99 3.67
CA GLY A 47 32.06 -5.68 4.90
C GLY A 47 32.92 -6.92 4.65
N SER A 48 32.98 -7.81 5.65
CA SER A 48 33.64 -9.12 5.59
C SER A 48 32.73 -10.21 6.14
N PRO A 49 33.02 -11.51 5.91
CA PRO A 49 32.17 -12.60 6.41
C PRO A 49 31.91 -12.55 7.94
N ASP A 50 32.91 -12.13 8.71
CA ASP A 50 32.83 -12.01 10.17
C ASP A 50 32.24 -10.66 10.65
N ALA A 51 32.09 -9.71 9.74
CA ALA A 51 31.51 -8.39 9.99
C ALA A 51 30.79 -7.90 8.72
N PRO A 52 29.60 -8.45 8.40
CA PRO A 52 28.77 -7.97 7.31
C PRO A 52 28.48 -6.49 7.51
N SER A 53 28.44 -5.73 6.42
CA SER A 53 28.13 -4.31 6.48
C SER A 53 26.72 -4.04 5.96
N ASP A 54 26.16 -2.93 6.43
CA ASP A 54 24.95 -2.33 5.92
C ASP A 54 25.09 -0.81 5.88
N GLY A 55 24.17 -0.13 5.20
CA GLY A 55 24.15 1.32 5.15
C GLY A 55 23.14 1.88 4.16
N TYR A 56 23.17 3.19 4.00
CA TYR A 56 22.19 3.96 3.25
C TYR A 56 22.81 4.63 2.03
N ARG A 57 21.94 4.99 1.08
CA ARG A 57 22.27 5.80 -0.08
C ARG A 57 21.06 6.65 -0.48
N ILE A 58 21.23 7.96 -0.60
CA ILE A 58 20.21 8.83 -1.19
C ILE A 58 20.05 8.47 -2.66
N LEU A 59 18.81 8.24 -3.07
CA LEU A 59 18.43 8.18 -4.48
C LEU A 59 18.04 9.60 -4.89
N ASN A 60 18.68 10.14 -5.92
CA ASN A 60 18.36 11.47 -6.46
C ASN A 60 17.04 11.44 -7.25
N PHE A 61 15.98 10.87 -6.66
CA PHE A 61 14.72 10.53 -7.31
C PHE A 61 14.09 11.76 -7.97
N HIS A 62 13.94 12.85 -7.21
CA HIS A 62 13.41 14.11 -7.74
C HIS A 62 14.21 14.59 -8.98
N GLN A 63 15.54 14.61 -8.89
CA GLN A 63 16.39 15.03 -10.00
C GLN A 63 16.21 14.11 -11.22
N HIS A 64 16.14 12.79 -11.01
CA HIS A 64 15.91 11.84 -12.07
C HIS A 64 14.55 12.02 -12.74
N VAL A 65 13.49 12.29 -11.98
CA VAL A 65 12.16 12.57 -12.55
C VAL A 65 12.22 13.85 -13.40
N LYS A 66 12.80 14.93 -12.87
CA LYS A 66 12.88 16.25 -13.52
C LYS A 66 13.74 16.27 -14.79
N GLU A 67 14.84 15.51 -14.80
CA GLU A 67 15.76 15.46 -15.94
C GLU A 67 15.33 14.46 -17.01
N SER A 68 14.35 13.58 -16.71
CA SER A 68 13.92 12.54 -17.63
C SER A 68 12.89 13.08 -18.63
N PRO A 69 13.22 13.19 -19.92
CA PRO A 69 12.28 13.67 -20.94
C PRO A 69 11.12 12.69 -21.21
N GLU A 70 11.23 11.48 -20.67
CA GLU A 70 10.23 10.41 -20.77
C GLU A 70 9.13 10.56 -19.72
N VAL A 71 9.35 11.37 -18.67
CA VAL A 71 8.32 11.66 -17.67
C VAL A 71 7.36 12.68 -18.24
N GLU A 72 6.07 12.34 -18.26
CA GLU A 72 5.03 13.27 -18.69
C GLU A 72 4.98 14.53 -17.80
N ALA A 73 4.93 15.69 -18.46
CA ALA A 73 4.90 17.01 -17.83
C ALA A 73 3.82 17.12 -16.74
N GLY A 74 4.19 17.76 -15.64
CA GLY A 74 3.36 17.95 -14.46
C GLY A 74 3.40 16.79 -13.47
N LEU A 75 3.87 15.60 -13.87
CA LEU A 75 4.14 14.54 -12.88
C LEU A 75 5.31 14.91 -11.98
N GLU A 76 6.31 15.62 -12.51
CA GLU A 76 7.44 16.11 -11.73
C GLU A 76 7.01 16.99 -10.55
N ASP A 77 6.02 17.84 -10.74
CA ASP A 77 5.49 18.72 -9.69
C ASP A 77 4.75 17.93 -8.60
N LYS A 78 4.11 16.81 -8.99
CA LYS A 78 3.35 15.96 -8.07
C LYS A 78 4.24 15.11 -7.17
N VAL A 79 5.50 14.89 -7.55
CA VAL A 79 6.46 14.10 -6.77
C VAL A 79 7.70 14.92 -6.36
N ASP A 80 7.62 16.25 -6.45
CA ASP A 80 8.72 17.18 -6.13
C ASP A 80 9.17 17.07 -4.67
N HIS A 81 8.23 16.79 -3.77
CA HIS A 81 8.44 16.61 -2.34
C HIS A 81 8.90 15.20 -1.94
N MET A 82 9.13 14.31 -2.92
CA MET A 82 9.48 12.92 -2.65
C MET A 82 11.00 12.69 -2.64
N HIS A 83 11.48 12.13 -1.53
CA HIS A 83 12.88 11.76 -1.35
C HIS A 83 13.03 10.24 -1.41
N GLY A 84 13.99 9.75 -2.18
CA GLY A 84 14.30 8.33 -2.26
C GLY A 84 15.53 7.97 -1.43
N ILE A 85 15.47 6.88 -0.70
CA ILE A 85 16.56 6.34 0.11
C ILE A 85 16.65 4.84 -0.17
N ARG A 86 17.84 4.34 -0.46
CA ARG A 86 18.11 2.90 -0.55
C ARG A 86 18.87 2.47 0.68
N TYR A 87 18.41 1.39 1.30
CA TYR A 87 19.18 0.68 2.31
C TYR A 87 19.77 -0.60 1.69
N GLU A 88 21.07 -0.80 1.83
CA GLU A 88 21.82 -1.94 1.31
C GLU A 88 22.43 -2.72 2.48
N TYR A 89 22.38 -4.04 2.43
CA TYR A 89 22.99 -4.88 3.46
C TYR A 89 23.57 -6.17 2.86
N GLU A 90 24.66 -6.65 3.46
CA GLU A 90 25.32 -7.88 3.04
C GLU A 90 24.77 -9.10 3.80
N GLU A 91 24.51 -10.17 3.05
CA GLU A 91 24.35 -11.51 3.61
C GLU A 91 25.53 -12.38 3.14
N TRP A 92 26.08 -13.19 4.03
CA TRP A 92 27.24 -14.04 3.73
C TRP A 92 26.86 -15.50 3.91
N ASP A 93 27.15 -16.29 2.88
CA ASP A 93 26.68 -17.66 2.72
C ASP A 93 27.89 -18.58 2.60
N HIS A 94 28.09 -19.48 3.57
CA HIS A 94 29.24 -20.38 3.60
C HIS A 94 28.96 -21.63 2.76
N ARG A 95 29.64 -21.78 1.62
CA ARG A 95 29.45 -22.92 0.72
C ARG A 95 30.66 -23.81 0.71
N GLU A 96 30.46 -25.10 0.96
CA GLU A 96 31.50 -26.10 0.77
C GLU A 96 31.63 -26.43 -0.73
N VAL A 97 32.82 -26.20 -1.27
CA VAL A 97 33.16 -26.47 -2.66
C VAL A 97 34.32 -27.45 -2.71
N HIS A 98 34.19 -28.49 -3.52
CA HIS A 98 35.31 -29.39 -3.81
C HIS A 98 36.22 -28.76 -4.87
N GLU A 99 37.40 -28.32 -4.47
CA GLU A 99 38.43 -27.79 -5.35
C GLU A 99 39.67 -28.68 -5.22
N ASP A 100 40.17 -29.21 -6.35
CA ASP A 100 41.31 -30.14 -6.40
C ASP A 100 41.20 -31.40 -5.51
N GLY A 101 39.97 -31.86 -5.25
CA GLY A 101 39.71 -33.06 -4.45
C GLY A 101 39.69 -32.83 -2.93
N GLU A 102 39.93 -31.60 -2.48
CA GLU A 102 39.77 -31.17 -1.08
C GLU A 102 38.47 -30.38 -0.90
N LEU A 103 37.84 -30.51 0.26
CA LEU A 103 36.68 -29.71 0.64
C LEU A 103 37.18 -28.35 1.14
N LYS A 104 36.80 -27.26 0.47
CA LYS A 104 37.07 -25.89 0.92
C LYS A 104 35.77 -25.16 1.21
N THR A 105 35.76 -24.33 2.24
CA THR A 105 34.67 -23.38 2.49
C THR A 105 34.95 -22.11 1.70
N ASN A 106 34.02 -21.72 0.85
CA ASN A 106 34.02 -20.43 0.17
C ASN A 106 32.90 -19.57 0.74
N ASP A 107 33.23 -18.33 1.08
CA ASP A 107 32.26 -17.34 1.53
C ASP A 107 31.69 -16.64 0.29
N VAL A 108 30.39 -16.81 0.07
CA VAL A 108 29.67 -16.15 -1.01
C VAL A 108 28.91 -14.98 -0.43
N ARG A 109 29.26 -13.77 -0.86
CA ARG A 109 28.53 -12.56 -0.50
C ARG A 109 27.31 -12.40 -1.40
N ASP A 110 26.18 -12.15 -0.77
CA ASP A 110 24.99 -11.57 -1.38
C ASP A 110 24.79 -10.14 -0.87
N THR A 111 24.18 -9.30 -1.68
CA THR A 111 23.87 -7.91 -1.31
C THR A 111 22.43 -7.64 -1.66
N ASP A 112 21.62 -7.51 -0.62
CA ASP A 112 20.21 -7.20 -0.74
C ASP A 112 19.97 -5.71 -0.49
N SER A 113 18.85 -5.22 -0.99
CA SER A 113 18.46 -3.83 -0.78
C SER A 113 16.95 -3.65 -0.83
N PHE A 114 16.47 -2.61 -0.17
CA PHE A 114 15.10 -2.13 -0.34
C PHE A 114 15.09 -0.61 -0.43
N ASP A 115 14.05 -0.08 -1.09
CA ASP A 115 13.90 1.36 -1.31
C ASP A 115 12.83 1.91 -0.35
N ILE A 116 13.17 3.02 0.29
CA ILE A 116 12.26 3.86 1.08
C ILE A 116 12.01 5.13 0.28
N TYR A 117 10.76 5.53 0.14
CA TYR A 117 10.35 6.79 -0.48
C TYR A 117 9.59 7.62 0.54
N TRP A 118 10.06 8.82 0.81
CA TRP A 118 9.44 9.75 1.75
C TRP A 118 8.71 10.84 0.98
N SER A 119 7.38 10.82 1.04
CA SER A 119 6.54 11.96 0.70
C SER A 119 6.57 12.95 1.87
N SER A 120 7.53 13.86 1.84
CA SER A 120 7.80 14.74 2.98
C SER A 120 6.73 15.82 3.13
N PRO A 121 6.23 16.09 4.35
CA PRO A 121 6.66 15.53 5.64
C PRO A 121 5.82 14.35 6.16
N ASP A 122 4.80 13.91 5.43
CA ASP A 122 3.65 13.20 6.02
C ASP A 122 3.68 11.67 5.85
N TYR A 123 4.29 11.14 4.78
CA TYR A 123 4.21 9.71 4.47
C TYR A 123 5.55 9.07 4.07
N LEU A 124 5.72 7.80 4.46
CA LEU A 124 6.84 6.94 4.09
C LEU A 124 6.34 5.65 3.43
N PHE A 125 6.93 5.28 2.31
CA PHE A 125 6.60 4.09 1.54
C PHE A 125 7.84 3.19 1.41
N VAL A 126 7.71 1.91 1.77
CA VAL A 126 8.78 0.93 1.65
C VAL A 126 8.45 -0.04 0.53
N LYS A 127 9.22 0.06 -0.55
CA LYS A 127 9.22 -0.89 -1.66
C LYS A 127 10.15 -2.04 -1.30
N GLY A 128 9.55 -3.16 -1.00
CA GLY A 128 10.24 -4.36 -0.59
C GLY A 128 9.26 -5.44 -0.14
N ASN A 129 9.77 -6.63 0.18
CA ASN A 129 8.98 -7.71 0.77
C ASN A 129 8.59 -7.39 2.23
N LYS A 130 7.72 -8.22 2.85
CA LYS A 130 7.25 -7.99 4.23
C LYS A 130 8.37 -8.01 5.28
N THR A 131 9.46 -8.73 5.04
CA THR A 131 10.62 -8.77 5.95
C THR A 131 11.40 -7.46 5.85
N GLU A 132 11.64 -6.98 4.63
CA GLU A 132 12.29 -5.70 4.36
C GLU A 132 11.49 -4.52 4.93
N ALA A 133 10.17 -4.51 4.77
CA ALA A 133 9.31 -3.47 5.36
C ALA A 133 9.42 -3.41 6.89
N ARG A 134 9.46 -4.57 7.56
CA ARG A 134 9.68 -4.61 9.02
C ARG A 134 11.07 -4.15 9.42
N LYS A 135 12.09 -4.52 8.65
CA LYS A 135 13.47 -4.07 8.88
C LYS A 135 13.56 -2.55 8.70
N ALA A 136 12.97 -2.00 7.65
CA ALA A 136 12.87 -0.57 7.40
C ALA A 136 12.23 0.17 8.57
N LYS A 137 11.07 -0.31 9.06
CA LYS A 137 10.40 0.27 10.24
C LYS A 137 11.31 0.31 11.47
N GLN A 138 11.95 -0.81 11.79
CA GLN A 138 12.86 -0.89 12.96
C GLN A 138 14.03 0.07 12.83
N LEU A 139 14.61 0.18 11.64
CA LEU A 139 15.72 1.09 11.36
C LEU A 139 15.28 2.55 11.48
N LEU A 140 14.14 2.91 10.89
CA LEU A 140 13.57 4.26 10.99
C LEU A 140 13.23 4.62 12.44
N GLU A 141 12.64 3.70 13.20
CA GLU A 141 12.34 3.90 14.63
C GLU A 141 13.61 3.97 15.48
N TYR A 142 14.71 3.31 15.10
CA TYR A 142 15.95 3.36 15.86
C TYR A 142 16.76 4.63 15.53
N GLU A 143 17.11 4.82 14.25
CA GLU A 143 17.99 5.89 13.79
C GLU A 143 17.32 7.27 13.82
N LEU A 144 15.99 7.33 13.61
CA LEU A 144 15.26 8.58 13.49
C LEU A 144 14.28 8.87 14.64
N SER A 145 14.29 8.09 15.72
CA SER A 145 13.33 8.27 16.85
C SER A 145 13.37 9.66 17.50
N GLU A 146 14.53 10.33 17.50
CA GLU A 146 14.66 11.67 18.07
C GLU A 146 14.05 12.75 17.17
N TYR A 147 13.86 12.43 15.89
CA TYR A 147 13.49 13.37 14.84
C TYR A 147 12.05 13.19 14.36
N ILE A 148 11.62 11.94 14.17
CA ILE A 148 10.30 11.60 13.64
C ILE A 148 9.64 10.49 14.45
N LYS A 149 8.31 10.53 14.48
CA LYS A 149 7.48 9.41 14.89
C LYS A 149 6.89 8.76 13.65
N VAL A 150 7.08 7.45 13.51
CA VAL A 150 6.53 6.66 12.41
C VAL A 150 5.34 5.84 12.93
N SER A 151 4.26 5.74 12.16
CA SER A 151 3.12 4.89 12.49
C SER A 151 2.61 4.17 11.26
N GLU A 152 2.47 2.85 11.37
CA GLU A 152 2.08 1.97 10.25
C GLU A 152 0.63 2.21 9.85
N ILE A 153 0.40 2.24 8.54
CA ILE A 153 -0.91 2.44 7.93
C ILE A 153 -1.44 1.07 7.52
N GLU A 154 -2.51 0.65 8.18
CA GLU A 154 -3.36 -0.45 7.76
C GLU A 154 -4.69 0.14 7.27
N PHE A 155 -5.23 -0.41 6.18
CA PHE A 155 -6.52 0.04 5.67
C PHE A 155 -7.65 -0.70 6.41
N ASP A 156 -8.48 0.04 7.13
CA ASP A 156 -9.69 -0.52 7.73
C ASP A 156 -10.54 -1.23 6.65
N PRO A 157 -10.99 -2.48 6.86
CA PRO A 157 -11.88 -3.15 5.91
C PRO A 157 -13.14 -2.35 5.55
N ASP A 158 -13.62 -1.48 6.43
CA ASP A 158 -14.73 -0.56 6.16
C ASP A 158 -14.34 0.51 5.12
N PHE A 159 -13.08 0.93 5.03
CA PHE A 159 -12.59 1.82 3.97
C PHE A 159 -12.64 1.13 2.61
N LEU A 160 -12.17 -0.12 2.53
CA LEU A 160 -12.24 -0.90 1.29
C LEU A 160 -13.71 -1.14 0.89
N LEU A 161 -14.58 -1.44 1.85
CA LEU A 161 -16.02 -1.57 1.58
C LEU A 161 -16.65 -0.25 1.13
N TRP A 162 -16.22 0.88 1.71
CA TRP A 162 -16.65 2.21 1.29
C TRP A 162 -16.25 2.48 -0.17
N MET A 163 -15.00 2.20 -0.57
CA MET A 163 -14.54 2.30 -1.97
C MET A 163 -15.38 1.39 -2.88
N PHE A 164 -15.61 0.14 -2.48
CA PHE A 164 -16.48 -0.79 -3.22
C PHE A 164 -17.89 -0.23 -3.41
N SER A 165 -18.48 0.36 -2.37
CA SER A 165 -19.83 0.93 -2.40
C SER A 165 -19.92 2.15 -3.31
N ARG A 166 -18.95 3.08 -3.21
CA ARG A 166 -18.85 4.25 -4.08
C ARG A 166 -18.77 3.83 -5.53
N LYS A 167 -17.92 2.85 -5.86
CA LYS A 167 -17.81 2.35 -7.23
C LYS A 167 -19.11 1.71 -7.72
N LYS A 168 -19.75 0.86 -6.90
CA LYS A 168 -21.03 0.24 -7.28
C LYS A 168 -22.10 1.29 -7.60
N SER A 169 -22.10 2.42 -6.90
CA SER A 169 -23.01 3.54 -7.11
C SER A 169 -22.53 4.56 -8.16
N ASN A 170 -21.46 4.28 -8.90
CA ASN A 170 -20.83 5.20 -9.86
C ASN A 170 -20.48 6.57 -9.25
N GLN A 171 -20.02 6.58 -8.00
CA GLN A 171 -19.54 7.76 -7.31
C GLN A 171 -18.02 7.78 -7.29
N SER A 172 -17.43 8.98 -7.35
CA SER A 172 -15.99 9.16 -7.12
C SER A 172 -15.64 8.86 -5.65
N PHE A 173 -14.38 8.56 -5.38
CA PHE A 173 -13.89 8.45 -4.00
C PHE A 173 -13.56 9.83 -3.44
N GLY A 174 -12.94 10.69 -4.24
CA GLY A 174 -12.65 12.08 -3.90
C GLY A 174 -12.51 12.94 -5.17
N GLU A 175 -11.82 14.06 -5.05
CA GLU A 175 -11.54 14.94 -6.20
C GLU A 175 -10.49 14.34 -7.14
N ASN A 176 -9.47 13.69 -6.58
CA ASN A 176 -8.27 13.28 -7.32
C ASN A 176 -8.18 11.77 -7.58
N LEU A 177 -9.07 10.96 -6.98
CA LEU A 177 -9.06 9.51 -7.10
C LEU A 177 -10.45 8.95 -7.38
N SER A 178 -10.52 8.10 -8.40
CA SER A 178 -11.69 7.27 -8.68
C SER A 178 -11.27 5.86 -9.13
N ALA A 179 -12.23 4.96 -9.29
CA ALA A 179 -11.99 3.66 -9.92
C ALA A 179 -12.73 3.57 -11.24
N SER A 180 -12.00 3.28 -12.32
CA SER A 180 -12.57 2.91 -13.61
C SER A 180 -13.29 1.56 -13.51
N MET A 181 -12.66 0.60 -12.84
CA MET A 181 -13.24 -0.72 -12.55
C MET A 181 -12.63 -1.34 -11.30
N LEU A 182 -13.39 -2.24 -10.66
CA LEU A 182 -12.90 -3.12 -9.61
C LEU A 182 -13.04 -4.56 -10.11
N THR A 183 -11.94 -5.30 -10.12
CA THR A 183 -11.82 -6.60 -10.81
C THR A 183 -11.77 -7.77 -9.85
N ASP A 184 -11.19 -7.58 -8.66
CA ASP A 184 -10.97 -8.66 -7.71
C ASP A 184 -11.22 -8.18 -6.29
N CYS A 185 -11.58 -9.12 -5.41
CA CYS A 185 -11.68 -8.82 -3.99
C CYS A 185 -11.44 -10.05 -3.12
N GLU A 186 -10.99 -9.80 -1.90
CA GLU A 186 -10.90 -10.80 -0.84
C GLU A 186 -11.86 -10.41 0.29
N ILE A 187 -12.65 -11.39 0.73
CA ILE A 187 -13.59 -11.25 1.84
C ILE A 187 -13.29 -12.28 2.92
N GLU A 188 -13.22 -11.83 4.17
CA GLU A 188 -12.92 -12.68 5.33
C GLU A 188 -13.93 -12.46 6.47
N GLY A 189 -14.45 -13.55 7.02
CA GLY A 189 -15.27 -13.53 8.23
C GLY A 189 -14.45 -13.94 9.45
N GLU A 190 -14.84 -13.45 10.62
CA GLU A 190 -14.21 -13.79 11.91
C GLU A 190 -14.22 -15.31 12.15
N GLN A 191 -15.35 -15.96 11.83
CA GLN A 191 -15.56 -17.39 12.01
C GLN A 191 -15.86 -18.09 10.69
N ARG A 192 -15.49 -19.37 10.63
CA ARG A 192 -15.83 -20.24 9.50
C ARG A 192 -17.31 -20.58 9.55
N ASP A 193 -18.05 -20.18 8.51
CA ASP A 193 -19.44 -20.58 8.28
C ASP A 193 -19.55 -21.51 7.05
N ARG A 194 -20.78 -21.83 6.64
CA ARG A 194 -21.03 -22.63 5.41
C ARG A 194 -20.56 -21.92 4.13
N TYR A 195 -20.34 -20.61 4.21
CA TYR A 195 -19.79 -19.81 3.13
C TYR A 195 -18.26 -19.77 3.13
N GLY A 196 -17.62 -20.45 4.10
CA GLY A 196 -16.16 -20.42 4.27
C GLY A 196 -15.69 -19.23 5.10
N LYS A 197 -14.50 -19.34 5.71
CA LYS A 197 -13.92 -18.22 6.45
C LYS A 197 -13.51 -17.09 5.50
N ARG A 198 -12.81 -17.46 4.44
CA ARG A 198 -12.23 -16.56 3.44
C ARG A 198 -12.69 -16.97 2.05
N ASN A 199 -13.02 -16.01 1.21
CA ASN A 199 -13.29 -16.23 -0.20
C ASN A 199 -12.57 -15.15 -1.01
N THR A 200 -12.08 -15.54 -2.18
CA THR A 200 -11.46 -14.66 -3.14
C THR A 200 -12.27 -14.73 -4.44
N VAL A 201 -12.54 -13.57 -5.02
CA VAL A 201 -13.12 -13.45 -6.35
C VAL A 201 -12.04 -12.88 -7.25
N ASP A 202 -11.54 -13.71 -8.16
CA ASP A 202 -10.48 -13.35 -9.09
C ASP A 202 -10.97 -13.35 -10.54
N ASN A 203 -10.29 -12.59 -11.41
CA ASN A 203 -10.55 -12.46 -12.85
C ASN A 203 -11.99 -12.03 -13.16
N SER A 204 -12.59 -11.17 -12.33
CA SER A 204 -13.88 -10.56 -12.66
C SER A 204 -13.70 -9.35 -13.56
N THR A 205 -14.65 -9.13 -14.46
CA THR A 205 -14.75 -7.86 -15.19
C THR A 205 -15.37 -6.75 -14.35
N ASP A 206 -16.13 -7.11 -13.31
CA ASP A 206 -16.77 -6.17 -12.39
C ASP A 206 -17.13 -6.91 -11.09
N VAL A 207 -16.24 -6.84 -10.11
CA VAL A 207 -16.44 -7.50 -8.82
C VAL A 207 -17.63 -6.94 -8.04
N THR A 208 -18.08 -5.71 -8.37
CA THR A 208 -19.27 -5.09 -7.74
C THR A 208 -20.59 -5.76 -8.13
N LYS A 209 -20.55 -6.67 -9.11
CA LYS A 209 -21.65 -7.53 -9.55
C LYS A 209 -21.45 -9.01 -9.20
N SER A 210 -20.31 -9.38 -8.63
CA SER A 210 -20.04 -10.78 -8.28
C SER A 210 -20.96 -11.24 -7.14
N THR A 211 -21.86 -12.18 -7.42
CA THR A 211 -22.70 -12.81 -6.37
C THR A 211 -21.84 -13.29 -5.19
N THR A 212 -20.62 -13.78 -5.44
CA THR A 212 -19.74 -14.22 -4.36
C THR A 212 -19.30 -13.07 -3.43
N ALA A 213 -18.87 -11.96 -4.01
CA ALA A 213 -18.50 -10.77 -3.23
C ALA A 213 -19.70 -10.22 -2.46
N LEU A 214 -20.84 -10.06 -3.15
CA LEU A 214 -22.06 -9.50 -2.60
C LEU A 214 -22.63 -10.34 -1.45
N MET A 215 -22.68 -11.67 -1.61
CA MET A 215 -23.12 -12.58 -0.53
C MET A 215 -22.17 -12.53 0.66
N GLY A 216 -20.86 -12.37 0.44
CA GLY A 216 -19.88 -12.17 1.52
C GLY A 216 -20.16 -10.92 2.34
N ILE A 217 -20.34 -9.79 1.67
CA ILE A 217 -20.68 -8.51 2.30
C ILE A 217 -22.00 -8.62 3.07
N LEU A 218 -23.03 -9.22 2.47
CA LEU A 218 -24.33 -9.44 3.13
C LEU A 218 -24.25 -10.38 4.35
N ARG A 219 -23.22 -11.24 4.41
CA ARG A 219 -22.90 -12.11 5.56
C ARG A 219 -22.01 -11.43 6.60
N ASN A 220 -21.80 -10.12 6.48
CA ASN A 220 -20.93 -9.34 7.35
C ASN A 220 -19.47 -9.85 7.36
N LYS A 221 -18.98 -10.31 6.21
CA LYS A 221 -17.55 -10.57 6.03
C LYS A 221 -16.85 -9.27 5.66
N ALA A 222 -15.70 -9.03 6.27
CA ALA A 222 -14.84 -7.88 6.02
C ALA A 222 -14.23 -7.96 4.62
N LEU A 223 -14.16 -6.84 3.91
CA LEU A 223 -13.45 -6.74 2.64
C LEU A 223 -11.97 -6.49 2.95
N THR A 224 -11.14 -7.53 2.84
CA THR A 224 -9.73 -7.48 3.27
C THR A 224 -8.75 -7.23 2.12
N GLY A 225 -9.24 -7.31 0.88
CA GLY A 225 -8.48 -7.00 -0.31
C GLY A 225 -9.38 -6.48 -1.43
N LEU A 226 -8.87 -5.52 -2.20
CA LEU A 226 -9.59 -4.89 -3.31
C LEU A 226 -8.64 -4.60 -4.45
N GLU A 227 -8.97 -5.08 -5.65
CA GLU A 227 -8.19 -4.83 -6.86
C GLU A 227 -9.02 -4.10 -7.90
N GLY A 228 -8.36 -3.20 -8.64
CA GLY A 228 -8.98 -2.54 -9.77
C GLY A 228 -8.03 -1.66 -10.57
N VAL A 229 -8.62 -0.94 -11.51
CA VAL A 229 -7.97 0.13 -12.25
C VAL A 229 -8.46 1.46 -11.70
N PHE A 230 -7.55 2.19 -11.07
CA PHE A 230 -7.78 3.48 -10.45
C PHE A 230 -7.39 4.60 -11.42
N GLU A 231 -8.13 5.70 -11.36
CA GLU A 231 -7.84 6.90 -12.15
C GLU A 231 -7.38 8.02 -11.23
N ILE A 232 -6.21 8.60 -11.54
CA ILE A 232 -5.60 9.76 -10.89
C ILE A 232 -5.22 10.80 -11.94
N ASP A 233 -5.81 11.99 -11.87
CA ASP A 233 -5.56 13.08 -12.83
C ASP A 233 -5.59 12.65 -14.32
N GLY A 234 -6.52 11.76 -14.67
CA GLY A 234 -6.68 11.23 -16.04
C GLY A 234 -5.74 10.09 -16.42
N ARG A 235 -4.96 9.56 -15.48
CA ARG A 235 -4.05 8.42 -15.66
C ARG A 235 -4.54 7.19 -14.93
N PHE A 236 -4.28 6.02 -15.48
CA PHE A 236 -4.79 4.75 -15.00
C PHE A 236 -3.70 3.90 -14.34
N VAL A 237 -3.96 3.52 -13.09
CA VAL A 237 -3.08 2.67 -12.27
C VAL A 237 -3.82 1.40 -11.88
N ALA A 238 -3.33 0.25 -12.34
CA ALA A 238 -3.81 -1.05 -11.88
C ALA A 238 -3.16 -1.39 -10.54
N ALA A 239 -3.96 -1.54 -9.48
CA ALA A 239 -3.45 -1.80 -8.14
C ALA A 239 -4.32 -2.79 -7.35
N ASN A 240 -3.66 -3.55 -6.49
CA ASN A 240 -4.26 -4.44 -5.50
C ASN A 240 -3.95 -3.89 -4.10
N LEU A 241 -5.00 -3.54 -3.38
CA LEU A 241 -4.97 -2.97 -2.03
C LEU A 241 -5.32 -4.06 -1.03
N SER A 242 -4.58 -4.14 0.07
CA SER A 242 -4.84 -5.07 1.17
C SER A 242 -5.03 -4.32 2.48
N SER A 243 -5.99 -4.76 3.29
CA SER A 243 -6.22 -4.25 4.64
C SER A 243 -4.97 -4.25 5.53
N GLU A 244 -4.01 -5.17 5.29
CA GLU A 244 -2.72 -5.24 6.00
C GLU A 244 -1.71 -4.15 5.56
N GLY A 245 -2.14 -3.07 4.90
CA GLY A 245 -1.24 -1.99 4.46
C GLY A 245 -0.34 -2.36 3.27
N ARG A 246 -0.64 -3.45 2.56
CA ARG A 246 0.08 -3.82 1.32
C ARG A 246 -0.60 -3.22 0.10
N VAL A 247 0.18 -2.55 -0.75
CA VAL A 247 -0.25 -2.06 -2.07
C VAL A 247 0.65 -2.64 -3.15
N HIS A 248 0.03 -3.32 -4.11
CA HIS A 248 0.72 -3.91 -5.25
C HIS A 248 0.26 -3.24 -6.55
N ILE A 249 1.16 -2.47 -7.14
CA ILE A 249 0.95 -1.74 -8.39
C ILE A 249 1.51 -2.58 -9.55
N LYS A 250 0.64 -2.86 -10.52
CA LYS A 250 0.91 -3.78 -11.64
C LYS A 250 1.47 -3.01 -12.84
N ALA A 251 2.33 -3.66 -13.64
CA ALA A 251 2.78 -3.15 -14.93
C ALA A 251 1.71 -3.22 -16.02
N ASP A 252 0.55 -2.62 -15.79
CA ASP A 252 -0.57 -2.59 -16.74
C ASP A 252 -1.04 -1.14 -16.95
N GLN A 253 -1.96 -0.93 -17.90
CA GLN A 253 -2.51 0.39 -18.21
C GLN A 253 -1.39 1.38 -18.57
N ASP A 254 -1.44 2.61 -18.06
CA ASP A 254 -0.47 3.65 -18.37
C ASP A 254 0.94 3.30 -17.86
N ILE A 255 1.05 2.49 -16.81
CA ILE A 255 2.33 2.00 -16.28
C ILE A 255 3.05 1.08 -17.27
N SER A 256 2.33 0.32 -18.11
CA SER A 256 2.94 -0.65 -19.02
C SER A 256 3.79 -0.03 -20.13
N GLY A 257 3.43 1.18 -20.58
CA GLY A 257 4.08 1.92 -21.67
C GLY A 257 5.19 2.88 -21.21
N SER A 258 5.19 3.25 -19.94
CA SER A 258 6.09 4.24 -19.35
C SER A 258 7.53 3.75 -19.12
N SER A 259 8.45 4.69 -18.97
CA SER A 259 9.83 4.40 -18.54
C SER A 259 9.88 3.95 -17.07
N LYS A 260 10.99 3.32 -16.63
CA LYS A 260 11.09 2.84 -15.22
C LYS A 260 10.91 3.97 -14.20
N ILE A 261 11.46 5.14 -14.48
CA ILE A 261 11.37 6.30 -13.60
C ILE A 261 9.95 6.88 -13.58
N GLU A 262 9.29 6.96 -14.74
CA GLU A 262 7.91 7.42 -14.82
C GLU A 262 6.94 6.45 -14.13
N ARG A 263 7.15 5.13 -14.26
CA ARG A 263 6.38 4.12 -13.51
C ARG A 263 6.52 4.31 -12.02
N MET A 264 7.73 4.57 -11.53
CA MET A 264 7.97 4.81 -10.11
C MET A 264 7.27 6.09 -9.66
N ALA A 265 7.44 7.19 -10.38
CA ALA A 265 6.80 8.47 -10.06
C ALA A 265 5.27 8.38 -10.05
N LEU A 266 4.65 7.75 -11.05
CA LEU A 266 3.21 7.54 -11.08
C LEU A 266 2.73 6.65 -9.93
N SER A 267 3.53 5.63 -9.58
CA SER A 267 3.21 4.71 -8.49
C SER A 267 3.27 5.39 -7.12
N LEU A 268 4.28 6.22 -6.88
CA LEU A 268 4.41 6.96 -5.64
C LEU A 268 3.33 8.05 -5.53
N TYR A 269 3.04 8.77 -6.63
CA TYR A 269 1.93 9.72 -6.65
C TYR A 269 0.58 9.05 -6.37
N PHE A 270 0.36 7.84 -6.92
CA PHE A 270 -0.82 7.04 -6.58
C PHE A 270 -0.91 6.70 -5.09
N LEU A 271 0.20 6.31 -4.47
CA LEU A 271 0.23 6.00 -3.03
C LEU A 271 -0.08 7.22 -2.19
N ASP A 272 0.52 8.36 -2.52
CA ASP A 272 0.30 9.64 -1.86
C ASP A 272 -1.19 10.02 -1.86
N VAL A 273 -1.81 10.02 -3.05
CA VAL A 273 -3.25 10.30 -3.21
C VAL A 273 -4.13 9.25 -2.52
N LEU A 274 -3.72 7.97 -2.52
CA LEU A 274 -4.47 6.90 -1.85
C LEU A 274 -4.47 7.06 -0.34
N ILE A 275 -3.34 7.43 0.26
CA ILE A 275 -3.24 7.63 1.71
C ILE A 275 -3.93 8.92 2.12
N ASP A 276 -3.79 10.00 1.35
CA ASP A 276 -4.58 11.22 1.54
C ASP A 276 -6.08 10.91 1.56
N LEU A 277 -6.55 10.08 0.63
CA LEU A 277 -7.94 9.65 0.58
C LEU A 277 -8.34 8.86 1.84
N TYR A 278 -7.45 8.01 2.34
CA TYR A 278 -7.68 7.24 3.55
C TYR A 278 -7.80 8.16 4.77
N ASP A 279 -6.89 9.12 4.93
CA ASP A 279 -6.92 10.08 6.03
C ASP A 279 -8.19 10.96 5.96
N GLN A 280 -8.54 11.43 4.76
CA GLN A 280 -9.81 12.13 4.54
C GLN A 280 -11.02 11.27 4.93
N TRP A 281 -11.02 9.98 4.58
CA TRP A 281 -12.07 9.05 4.96
C TRP A 281 -12.15 8.84 6.47
N VAL A 282 -11.01 8.74 7.16
CA VAL A 282 -10.93 8.66 8.63
C VAL A 282 -11.52 9.90 9.29
N ASP A 283 -11.49 11.06 8.63
CA ASP A 283 -12.06 12.31 9.14
C ASP A 283 -13.51 12.58 8.71
N LEU A 284 -14.06 11.79 7.77
CA LEU A 284 -15.45 11.94 7.34
C LEU A 284 -16.42 11.75 8.51
N PRO A 285 -17.54 12.49 8.53
CA PRO A 285 -18.59 12.23 9.52
C PRO A 285 -19.11 10.78 9.35
N PRO A 286 -19.51 10.10 10.43
CA PRO A 286 -19.88 8.68 10.38
C PRO A 286 -20.92 8.33 9.29
N GLU A 287 -21.87 9.22 9.05
CA GLU A 287 -22.90 9.08 8.01
C GLU A 287 -22.36 8.99 6.57
N ASP A 288 -21.18 9.56 6.29
CA ASP A 288 -20.53 9.56 4.98
C ASP A 288 -19.35 8.56 4.89
N ARG A 289 -18.86 8.12 6.04
CA ARG A 289 -17.75 7.15 6.18
C ARG A 289 -18.17 5.73 5.85
N PHE A 290 -19.42 5.37 6.14
CA PHE A 290 -19.91 4.00 5.99
C PHE A 290 -20.98 3.87 4.88
N PRO A 291 -21.07 2.71 4.19
CA PRO A 291 -22.10 2.51 3.18
C PRO A 291 -23.53 2.69 3.74
N PRO A 292 -24.43 3.39 3.03
CA PRO A 292 -25.79 3.59 3.49
C PRO A 292 -26.60 2.29 3.43
N LYS A 293 -27.73 2.23 4.15
CA LYS A 293 -28.62 1.04 4.15
C LYS A 293 -29.13 0.68 2.73
N GLU A 294 -29.24 1.66 1.84
CA GLU A 294 -29.62 1.51 0.44
C GLU A 294 -28.63 0.60 -0.31
N PHE A 295 -27.32 0.77 -0.07
CA PHE A 295 -26.30 -0.08 -0.67
C PHE A 295 -26.51 -1.57 -0.37
N PHE A 296 -26.82 -1.92 0.89
CA PHE A 296 -27.06 -3.31 1.29
C PHE A 296 -28.35 -3.89 0.69
N ARG A 297 -29.38 -3.05 0.45
CA ARG A 297 -30.59 -3.47 -0.26
C ARG A 297 -30.30 -3.71 -1.74
N ASP A 298 -29.53 -2.82 -2.35
CA ASP A 298 -29.18 -2.92 -3.76
C ASP A 298 -28.36 -4.19 -4.05
N ILE A 299 -27.40 -4.55 -3.20
CA ILE A 299 -26.64 -5.81 -3.36
C ILE A 299 -27.51 -7.05 -3.08
N TYR A 300 -28.49 -6.96 -2.18
CA TYR A 300 -29.45 -8.04 -1.93
C TYR A 300 -30.32 -8.30 -3.17
N ASP A 301 -30.92 -7.24 -3.70
CA ASP A 301 -31.77 -7.32 -4.91
C ASP A 301 -30.95 -7.81 -6.11
N GLU A 302 -29.68 -7.42 -6.21
CA GLU A 302 -28.76 -7.92 -7.24
C GLU A 302 -28.50 -9.43 -7.09
N CYS A 303 -28.26 -9.93 -5.88
CA CYS A 303 -28.14 -11.37 -5.63
C CYS A 303 -29.41 -12.13 -6.03
N GLU A 304 -30.60 -11.64 -5.66
CA GLU A 304 -31.87 -12.30 -6.04
C GLU A 304 -32.08 -12.32 -7.56
N LYS A 305 -31.77 -11.20 -8.25
CA LYS A 305 -31.86 -11.12 -9.72
C LYS A 305 -30.92 -12.11 -10.42
N GLN A 306 -29.75 -12.38 -9.82
CA GLN A 306 -28.79 -13.37 -10.31
C GLN A 306 -29.16 -14.81 -9.91
N GLY A 307 -30.29 -15.02 -9.22
CA GLY A 307 -30.79 -16.34 -8.83
C GLY A 307 -30.14 -16.91 -7.57
N ALA A 308 -29.45 -16.09 -6.78
CA ALA A 308 -28.88 -16.51 -5.51
C ALA A 308 -29.94 -16.52 -4.41
N GLU A 309 -30.01 -17.62 -3.65
CA GLU A 309 -30.93 -17.74 -2.52
C GLU A 309 -30.28 -17.23 -1.22
N VAL A 310 -30.79 -16.12 -0.70
CA VAL A 310 -30.29 -15.51 0.54
C VAL A 310 -31.04 -16.08 1.75
N THR A 311 -30.43 -17.08 2.40
CA THR A 311 -31.03 -17.84 3.53
C THR A 311 -30.55 -17.39 4.92
N PHE A 312 -29.85 -16.26 5.00
CA PHE A 312 -29.17 -15.77 6.21
C PHE A 312 -29.65 -14.35 6.59
N PRO A 313 -29.43 -13.89 7.84
CA PRO A 313 -30.05 -12.68 8.35
C PRO A 313 -29.34 -11.39 7.87
N VAL A 314 -29.68 -10.91 6.67
CA VAL A 314 -29.17 -9.63 6.11
C VAL A 314 -29.45 -8.40 6.99
N LYS A 315 -30.48 -8.48 7.84
CA LYS A 315 -30.81 -7.38 8.76
C LYS A 315 -29.70 -7.07 9.75
N ASP A 316 -28.82 -8.03 10.04
CA ASP A 316 -27.77 -7.88 11.02
C ASP A 316 -26.66 -6.95 10.49
N VAL A 317 -26.19 -7.16 9.25
CA VAL A 317 -25.23 -6.24 8.62
C VAL A 317 -25.82 -4.84 8.42
N ILE A 318 -27.09 -4.72 8.01
CA ILE A 318 -27.75 -3.42 7.88
C ILE A 318 -27.81 -2.68 9.22
N LYS A 319 -28.09 -3.41 10.31
CA LYS A 319 -28.13 -2.85 11.66
C LYS A 319 -26.74 -2.42 12.12
N GLU A 320 -25.71 -3.23 11.86
CA GLU A 320 -24.33 -2.89 12.20
C GLU A 320 -23.90 -1.58 11.56
N TYR A 321 -24.02 -1.46 10.23
CA TYR A 321 -23.56 -0.26 9.52
C TYR A 321 -24.43 0.97 9.80
N ARG A 322 -25.73 0.78 10.09
CA ARG A 322 -26.56 1.87 10.62
C ARG A 322 -26.01 2.40 11.95
N ASN A 323 -25.60 1.51 12.85
CA ASN A 323 -25.07 1.92 14.14
C ASN A 323 -23.68 2.57 14.00
N LYS A 324 -22.85 2.09 13.07
CA LYS A 324 -21.56 2.73 12.74
C LYS A 324 -21.77 4.15 12.19
N GLY A 325 -22.74 4.33 11.30
CA GLY A 325 -23.09 5.64 10.72
C GLY A 325 -23.92 6.56 11.61
N ASN A 326 -24.27 6.15 12.84
CA ASN A 326 -25.01 6.98 13.79
C ASN A 326 -24.05 7.56 14.85
N ARG A 327 -23.84 8.88 14.78
CA ARG A 327 -22.87 9.60 15.62
C ARG A 327 -23.09 9.43 17.13
N GLU A 328 -24.35 9.36 17.59
CA GLU A 328 -24.67 9.22 19.03
C GLU A 328 -24.36 7.80 19.54
N GLU A 329 -24.79 6.76 18.82
CA GLU A 329 -24.56 5.35 19.22
C GLU A 329 -23.09 4.92 19.08
N TYR A 330 -22.35 5.52 18.13
CA TYR A 330 -20.92 5.23 17.94
C TYR A 330 -20.06 5.78 19.09
N GLN A 331 -20.32 7.01 19.53
CA GLN A 331 -19.61 7.63 20.66
C GLN A 331 -19.86 6.87 21.98
N GLU A 332 -21.08 6.39 22.21
CA GLU A 332 -21.39 5.55 23.38
C GLU A 332 -20.59 4.23 23.38
N ARG A 333 -20.42 3.58 22.22
CA ARG A 333 -19.63 2.33 22.11
C ARG A 333 -18.13 2.55 22.34
N GLN A 334 -17.56 3.63 21.81
CA GLN A 334 -16.14 3.95 22.01
C GLN A 334 -15.86 4.32 23.47
N SER A 335 -16.77 5.04 24.13
CA SER A 335 -16.65 5.37 25.56
C SER A 335 -16.74 4.14 26.47
N GLY A 336 -17.50 3.11 26.07
CA GLY A 336 -17.64 1.85 26.82
C GLY A 336 -16.44 0.89 26.71
N LEU A 337 -15.50 1.15 25.81
CA LEU A 337 -14.24 0.39 25.68
C LEU A 337 -13.08 1.01 26.46
N GLY A 338 -13.25 2.23 27.00
CA GLY A 338 -12.29 2.88 27.91
C GLY A 338 -12.40 2.43 29.37
N GLU A 339 -13.37 1.57 29.70
CA GLU A 339 -13.60 1.03 31.05
C GLU A 339 -13.45 -0.51 31.09
N TYR A 340 -12.36 -1.07 30.54
CA TYR A 340 -11.94 -2.45 30.84
C TYR A 340 -10.42 -2.60 30.90
#